data_AF-A0A4S1E9S9-F1
#
_entry.id   AF-A0A4S1E9S9-F1
#
_cell.length_a   1.000
_cell.length_b   1.000
_cell.length_c   1.000
_cell.angle_alpha   90.00
_cell.angle_beta   90.00
_cell.angle_gamma   90.00
#
_symmetry.space_group_name_H-M   'P 1'
#
loop_
_entity.id
_entity.type
_entity.pdbx_description
1 polymer ?
#
loop_
_entity_poly.entity_id
_entity_poly.type
_entity_poly.pdbx_seq_one_letter_code
_entity_poly.pdbx_strand_id
1 'polypeptide(L)'
;MATKTCGTAFPAKTIQRTALGNHTVEVYSAGMTLRDYFAAKALQGYLASCSSDCEPAEHASTIASDAYLIADAMLKARSEGEPHD
;
A
#
# COMPACT_ATOMS: atom_id res chain seq x y z
N MET A 1 9.71 4.50 15.52
CA MET A 1 8.50 3.80 16.01
C MET A 1 7.43 3.94 14.94
N ALA A 2 7.11 2.88 14.21
CA ALA A 2 6.06 2.88 13.19
C ALA A 2 4.70 2.99 13.89
N THR A 3 4.00 4.11 13.69
CA THR A 3 2.67 4.36 14.24
C THR A 3 1.66 3.43 13.55
N LYS A 4 0.97 2.60 14.34
CA LYS A 4 0.13 1.46 13.94
C LYS A 4 -1.18 1.83 13.21
N THR A 5 -1.34 3.05 12.74
CA THR A 5 -2.46 3.45 11.90
C THR A 5 -1.89 4.16 10.69
N CYS A 6 -1.77 3.37 9.61
CA CYS A 6 -1.60 3.82 8.24
C CYS A 6 -2.33 5.15 8.03
N GLY A 7 -1.60 6.17 7.57
CA GLY A 7 -2.16 7.47 7.23
C GLY A 7 -3.20 7.38 6.11
N THR A 8 -3.51 8.50 5.48
CA THR A 8 -4.50 8.52 4.40
C THR A 8 -4.16 7.48 3.32
N ALA A 9 -5.08 6.59 2.95
CA ALA A 9 -4.80 5.54 1.96
C ALA A 9 -4.30 6.14 0.62
N PHE A 10 -4.87 7.29 0.26
CA PHE A 10 -4.49 8.08 -0.90
C PHE A 10 -3.74 9.34 -0.49
N PRO A 11 -2.92 9.92 -1.38
CA PRO A 11 -2.32 11.22 -1.15
C PRO A 11 -3.38 12.28 -0.85
N ALA A 12 -3.17 13.06 0.20
CA ALA A 12 -4.13 14.06 0.64
C ALA A 12 -3.43 15.32 1.16
N LYS A 13 -4.01 16.48 0.83
CA LYS A 13 -3.63 17.77 1.39
C LYS A 13 -4.20 17.88 2.80
N THR A 14 -3.32 18.12 3.77
CA THR A 14 -3.67 18.36 5.17
C THR A 14 -3.17 19.74 5.57
N ILE A 15 -4.03 20.54 6.20
CA ILE A 15 -3.64 21.84 6.74
C ILE A 15 -3.20 21.62 8.19
N GLN A 16 -1.93 21.84 8.48
CA GLN A 16 -1.41 21.79 9.85
C GLN A 16 -1.23 23.21 10.40
N ARG A 17 -1.69 23.44 11.63
CA ARG A 17 -1.44 24.70 12.34
C ARG A 17 -0.06 24.62 13.01
N THR A 18 0.79 25.60 12.74
CA THR A 18 2.07 25.74 13.44
C THR A 18 1.85 26.12 14.91
N ALA A 19 2.77 25.70 15.79
CA ALA A 19 2.67 25.92 17.23
C ALA A 19 2.57 27.40 17.65
N LEU A 20 3.02 28.31 16.79
CA LEU A 20 2.99 29.77 16.99
C LEU A 20 1.69 30.44 16.50
N GLY A 21 0.63 29.65 16.27
CA GLY A 21 -0.77 30.11 16.25
C GLY A 21 -1.26 30.81 14.98
N ASN A 22 -0.37 31.44 14.22
CA ASN A 22 -0.76 32.40 13.16
C ASN A 22 -0.37 31.99 11.73
N HIS A 23 0.33 30.87 11.53
CA HIS A 23 0.64 30.36 10.20
C HIS A 23 0.10 28.94 10.00
N THR A 24 -0.62 28.72 8.91
CA THR A 24 -1.01 27.38 8.46
C THR A 24 -0.03 26.94 7.39
N VAL A 25 0.46 25.71 7.53
CA VAL A 25 1.30 25.07 6.52
C VAL A 25 0.49 23.99 5.82
N GLU A 26 0.58 23.99 4.50
CA GLU A 26 0.03 22.91 3.69
C GLU A 26 1.01 21.75 3.71
N VAL A 27 0.55 20.61 4.21
CA VAL A 27 1.33 19.38 4.30
C VAL A 27 0.67 18.32 3.42
N TYR A 28 1.46 17.66 2.59
CA TYR A 28 1.00 16.55 1.77
C TYR A 28 1.27 15.23 2.50
N SER A 29 0.22 14.46 2.73
CA SER A 29 0.36 13.05 3.09
C SER A 29 0.68 12.26 1.83
N ALA A 30 1.75 11.46 1.86
CA ALA A 30 2.16 10.62 0.73
C ALA A 30 1.20 9.43 0.50
N GLY A 31 0.48 9.01 1.54
CA GLY A 31 -0.40 7.84 1.54
C GLY A 31 0.31 6.49 1.45
N MET A 32 -0.37 5.46 0.95
CA MET A 32 0.21 4.11 0.78
C MET A 32 1.28 4.07 -0.29
N THR A 33 2.27 3.18 -0.13
CA THR A 33 3.26 2.96 -1.18
C THR A 33 2.64 2.23 -2.39
N LEU A 34 3.22 2.37 -3.59
CA LEU A 34 2.80 1.59 -4.77
C LEU A 34 2.87 0.07 -4.53
N ARG A 35 3.81 -0.36 -3.69
CA ARG A 35 3.97 -1.75 -3.26
C ARG A 35 2.74 -2.22 -2.48
N ASP A 36 2.31 -1.44 -1.47
CA ASP A 36 1.14 -1.77 -0.66
C ASP A 36 -0.13 -1.81 -1.51
N TYR A 37 -0.24 -0.90 -2.49
CA TYR A 37 -1.35 -0.89 -3.43
C TYR A 37 -1.40 -2.16 -4.30
N PHE A 38 -0.28 -2.58 -4.89
CA PHE A 38 -0.22 -3.81 -5.67
C PHE A 38 -0.46 -5.06 -4.82
N ALA A 39 0.08 -5.10 -3.60
CA ALA A 39 -0.17 -6.21 -2.68
C ALA A 39 -1.66 -6.30 -2.33
N ALA A 40 -2.32 -5.18 -2.05
CA ALA A 40 -3.76 -5.15 -1.80
C ALA A 40 -4.57 -5.64 -3.02
N LYS A 41 -4.14 -5.32 -4.24
CA LYS A 41 -4.77 -5.81 -5.48
C LYS A 41 -4.57 -7.31 -5.70
N ALA A 42 -3.36 -7.81 -5.47
CA ALA A 42 -3.07 -9.24 -5.54
C ALA A 42 -3.90 -10.03 -4.51
N LEU A 43 -3.96 -9.54 -3.26
CA LEU A 43 -4.78 -10.10 -2.20
C LEU A 43 -6.27 -10.12 -2.56
N GLN A 44 -6.80 -9.03 -3.12
CA GLN A 44 -8.19 -8.96 -3.55
C GLN A 44 -8.51 -10.04 -4.59
N GLY A 45 -7.64 -10.22 -5.59
CA GLY A 45 -7.81 -11.26 -6.61
C GLY A 45 -7.71 -12.67 -6.04
N TYR A 46 -6.75 -12.92 -5.15
CA TYR A 46 -6.57 -14.20 -4.48
C TYR A 46 -7.83 -14.59 -3.69
N LEU A 47 -8.34 -13.69 -2.86
CA LEU A 47 -9.54 -13.94 -2.05
C LEU A 47 -10.80 -14.15 -2.90
N ALA A 48 -10.90 -13.50 -4.06
CA ALA A 48 -11.99 -13.73 -5.00
C ALA A 48 -11.94 -15.12 -5.66
N SER A 49 -10.77 -15.77 -5.70
CA SER A 49 -10.59 -17.13 -6.25
C SER A 49 -10.76 -18.26 -5.23
N CYS A 50 -10.82 -17.91 -3.93
CA CYS A 50 -10.96 -18.83 -2.81
C CYS A 50 -12.37 -19.46 -2.84
N SER A 51 -12.44 -20.79 -2.87
CA SER A 51 -13.70 -21.55 -2.81
C SER A 51 -14.28 -21.56 -1.39
N SER A 52 -15.48 -22.12 -1.22
CA SER A 52 -16.13 -22.20 0.10
C SER A 52 -15.36 -22.98 1.16
N ASP A 53 -14.41 -23.84 0.76
CA ASP A 53 -13.60 -24.67 1.65
C ASP A 53 -12.25 -24.02 2.01
N CYS A 54 -12.00 -22.83 1.48
CA CYS A 54 -10.74 -22.12 1.67
C CYS A 54 -10.90 -21.19 2.89
N GLU A 55 -10.02 -21.39 3.89
CA GLU A 55 -9.98 -20.63 5.14
C GLU A 55 -8.84 -19.59 5.09
N PRO A 56 -9.05 -18.41 4.47
CA PRO A 56 -7.98 -17.44 4.25
C PRO A 56 -7.40 -16.88 5.55
N ALA A 57 -8.16 -16.94 6.65
CA ALA A 57 -7.69 -16.54 7.97
C ALA A 57 -6.59 -17.47 8.51
N GLU A 58 -6.68 -18.78 8.28
CA GLU A 58 -5.68 -19.76 8.72
C GLU A 58 -4.35 -19.60 7.96
N HIS A 59 -4.43 -19.16 6.70
CA HIS A 59 -3.27 -18.96 5.83
C HIS A 59 -2.89 -17.49 5.64
N ALA A 60 -3.39 -16.59 6.48
CA ALA A 60 -3.27 -15.14 6.30
C ALA A 60 -1.80 -14.68 6.14
N SER A 61 -0.87 -15.28 6.89
CA SER A 61 0.56 -14.94 6.79
C SER A 61 1.17 -15.30 5.44
N THR A 62 0.83 -16.48 4.91
CA THR A 62 1.31 -16.95 3.61
C THR A 62 0.71 -16.11 2.49
N ILE A 63 -0.61 -15.90 2.52
CA ILE A 63 -1.33 -15.10 1.52
C ILE A 63 -0.79 -13.66 1.49
N ALA A 64 -0.52 -13.07 2.66
CA ALA A 64 0.09 -11.75 2.73
C ALA A 64 1.50 -11.73 2.11
N SER A 65 2.33 -12.74 2.39
CA SER A 65 3.67 -12.84 1.81
C SER A 65 3.62 -12.97 0.28
N ASP A 66 2.72 -13.80 -0.24
CA ASP A 66 2.56 -14.02 -1.68
C ASP A 66 2.08 -12.74 -2.38
N ALA A 67 1.15 -12.01 -1.77
CA ALA A 67 0.67 -10.74 -2.29
C ALA A 67 1.80 -9.69 -2.40
N TYR A 68 2.69 -9.61 -1.41
CA TYR A 68 3.86 -8.72 -1.48
C TYR A 68 4.90 -9.20 -2.51
N LEU A 69 5.08 -10.51 -2.67
CA LEU A 69 5.98 -11.06 -3.69
C LEU A 69 5.50 -10.72 -5.11
N ILE A 70 4.19 -10.81 -5.35
CA ILE A 70 3.58 -10.38 -6.62
C ILE A 70 3.76 -8.86 -6.81
N ALA A 71 3.56 -8.07 -5.77
CA ALA A 71 3.76 -6.61 -5.83
C ALA A 71 5.22 -6.25 -6.20
N ASP A 72 6.20 -6.93 -5.61
CA ASP A 72 7.61 -6.73 -5.90
C ASP A 72 7.94 -7.13 -7.36
N ALA A 73 7.34 -8.22 -7.86
CA ALA A 73 7.46 -8.62 -9.27
C ALA A 73 6.87 -7.58 -10.23
N MET A 74 5.72 -6.97 -9.90
CA MET A 74 5.12 -5.89 -10.71
C MET A 74 5.99 -4.63 -10.74
N LEU A 75 6.61 -4.26 -9.62
CA LEU A 75 7.53 -3.13 -9.56
C LEU A 75 8.79 -3.40 -10.38
N LYS A 76 9.36 -4.60 -10.27
CA LYS A 76 10.53 -5.02 -11.05
C LYS A 76 10.24 -4.99 -12.56
N ALA A 77 9.11 -5.55 -12.98
CA ALA A 77 8.71 -5.54 -14.39
C ALA A 77 8.54 -4.12 -14.94
N ARG A 78 8.06 -3.17 -14.12
CA ARG A 78 8.03 -1.75 -14.49
C ARG A 78 9.43 -1.17 -14.65
N SER A 79 10.35 -1.44 -13.73
CA SER A 79 11.72 -0.93 -13.79
C SER A 79 12.54 -1.50 -14.95
N GLU A 80 12.28 -2.74 -15.36
CA GLU A 80 12.95 -3.40 -16.49
C GLU A 80 12.32 -3.04 -17.86
N GLY A 81 11.12 -2.46 -17.87
CA GLY A 81 10.41 -2.02 -19.08
C GLY A 81 10.65 -0.57 -19.48
N GLU A 82 11.37 0.22 -18.67
CA GLU A 82 11.83 1.55 -19.07
C GLU A 82 13.03 1.40 -20.02
N PRO A 83 12.94 1.85 -21.28
CA PRO A 83 14.14 1.98 -22.11
C PRO A 83 15.07 2.95 -21.37
N HIS A 84 16.26 2.47 -21.05
CA HIS A 84 17.34 3.31 -20.56
C HIS A 84 17.87 4.10 -21.78
N ASP A 85 17.14 5.15 -22.18
CA ASP A 85 17.61 6.18 -23.12
C ASP A 85 18.81 6.95 -22.55
#